data_AF-A0A4R3X172-F1
#
_entry.id   AF-A0A4R3X172-F1
#
_cell.length_a   1.000
_cell.length_b   1.000
_cell.length_c   1.000
_cell.angle_alpha   90.00
_cell.angle_beta   90.00
_cell.angle_gamma   90.00
#
_symmetry.space_group_name_H-M   'P 1'
#
loop_
_entity.id
_entity.type
_entity.pdbx_description
1 polymer ?
#
loop_
_entity_poly.entity_id
_entity_poly.type
_entity_poly.pdbx_seq_one_letter_code
_entity_poly.pdbx_strand_id
1 'polypeptide(L)'
;MAITVQELVQREVHYCVSSLVHTLAQGYGAPHLNRDLETLAEQAFELSSPIDDWEEAAREAGYSEHVDGFINGGKPCWKSDKLTPVYCATAQDACEANDIEPYQWEVYEHWIVSDWLADKLIAKGEKVDKDFGGMTVWARTTTGQAIYMDNVMERITADLNGKPAS
;
A
#
# COMPACT_ATOMS: atom_id res chain seq x y z
N MET A 1 -15.91 -24.66 9.13
CA MET A 1 -17.00 -23.70 8.88
C MET A 1 -16.37 -22.53 8.15
N ALA A 2 -16.88 -22.15 6.99
CA ALA A 2 -16.32 -21.04 6.21
C ALA A 2 -16.76 -19.71 6.82
N ILE A 3 -15.85 -18.74 6.94
CA ILE A 3 -16.15 -17.39 7.42
C ILE A 3 -16.60 -16.53 6.23
N THR A 4 -17.59 -15.67 6.44
CA THR A 4 -18.02 -14.65 5.47
C THR A 4 -17.16 -13.39 5.57
N VAL A 5 -17.17 -12.56 4.52
CA VAL A 5 -16.42 -11.31 4.51
C VAL A 5 -16.92 -10.35 5.59
N GLN A 6 -18.25 -10.31 5.79
CA GLN A 6 -18.87 -9.49 6.83
C GLN A 6 -18.42 -9.90 8.23
N GLU A 7 -18.34 -11.21 8.52
CA GLU A 7 -17.84 -11.71 9.79
C GLU A 7 -16.36 -11.39 10.00
N LEU A 8 -15.54 -11.44 8.94
CA LEU A 8 -14.14 -11.02 8.98
C LEU A 8 -14.02 -9.54 9.36
N VAL A 9 -14.71 -8.67 8.62
CA VAL A 9 -14.68 -7.22 8.85
C VAL A 9 -15.17 -6.87 10.26
N GLN A 10 -16.25 -7.50 10.72
CA GLN A 10 -16.80 -7.26 12.06
C GLN A 10 -15.81 -7.62 13.18
N ARG A 11 -14.94 -8.61 12.96
CA ARG A 11 -13.95 -9.06 13.95
C ARG A 11 -12.69 -8.22 13.94
N GLU A 12 -12.22 -7.87 12.75
CA GLU A 12 -10.84 -7.40 12.57
C GLU A 12 -10.74 -5.91 12.22
N VAL A 13 -11.85 -5.24 11.89
CA VAL A 13 -11.90 -3.80 11.62
C VAL A 13 -12.66 -3.11 12.74
N HIS A 14 -12.06 -2.08 13.34
CA HIS A 14 -12.54 -1.51 14.61
C HIS A 14 -13.16 -0.13 14.44
N TYR A 15 -12.35 0.90 14.18
CA TYR A 15 -12.80 2.28 14.15
C TYR A 15 -12.15 3.07 13.03
N CYS A 16 -12.94 3.95 12.41
CA CYS A 16 -12.43 4.93 11.46
C CYS A 16 -11.66 6.01 12.21
N VAL A 17 -10.43 6.28 11.78
CA VAL A 17 -9.53 7.30 12.33
C VAL A 17 -9.12 8.34 11.29
N SER A 18 -9.79 8.41 10.14
CA SER A 18 -9.46 9.34 9.06
C SER A 18 -9.36 10.80 9.53
N SER A 19 -10.28 11.25 10.39
CA SER A 19 -10.22 12.63 10.91
C SER A 19 -9.01 12.85 11.81
N LEU A 20 -8.61 11.86 12.62
CA LEU A 20 -7.44 11.96 13.49
C LEU A 20 -6.16 12.03 12.64
N VAL A 21 -6.02 11.10 11.70
CA VAL A 21 -4.87 11.06 10.78
C VAL A 21 -4.79 12.36 9.99
N HIS A 22 -5.90 12.84 9.42
CA HIS A 22 -5.94 14.10 8.69
C HIS A 22 -5.49 15.30 9.54
N THR A 23 -6.00 15.41 10.77
CA THR A 23 -5.62 16.51 11.68
C THR A 23 -4.13 16.45 12.05
N LEU A 24 -3.57 15.26 12.28
CA LEU A 24 -2.15 15.10 12.60
C LEU A 24 -1.26 15.37 11.38
N ALA A 25 -1.63 14.88 10.20
CA ALA A 25 -0.90 15.10 8.96
C ALA A 25 -0.79 16.59 8.60
N GLN A 26 -1.81 17.41 8.92
CA GLN A 26 -1.75 18.86 8.77
C GLN A 26 -0.71 19.53 9.68
N GLY A 27 -0.33 18.87 10.78
CA GLY A 27 0.73 19.32 11.68
C GLY A 27 2.14 18.98 11.19
N TYR A 28 2.29 18.25 10.08
CA TYR A 28 3.60 17.91 9.55
C TYR A 28 4.42 19.17 9.20
N GLY A 29 5.67 19.21 9.65
CA GLY A 29 6.55 20.37 9.48
C GLY A 29 6.17 21.60 10.31
N ALA A 30 5.19 21.50 11.21
CA ALA A 30 4.82 22.62 12.08
C ALA A 30 5.94 22.93 13.09
N PRO A 31 6.31 24.22 13.25
CA PRO A 31 7.32 24.60 14.22
C PRO A 31 6.80 24.39 15.64
N HIS A 32 7.71 24.08 16.57
CA HIS A 32 7.43 23.97 18.01
C HIS A 32 6.57 22.77 18.47
N LEU A 33 6.42 21.74 17.64
CA LEU A 33 5.96 20.45 18.17
C LEU A 33 7.00 19.86 19.12
N ASN A 34 6.53 19.11 20.11
CA ASN A 34 7.43 18.21 20.82
C ASN A 34 7.77 17.03 19.89
N ARG A 35 8.88 16.34 20.19
CA ARG A 35 9.41 15.27 19.34
C ARG A 35 8.41 14.13 19.10
N ASP A 36 7.61 13.78 20.10
CA ASP A 36 6.65 12.68 20.00
C ASP A 36 5.50 13.05 19.06
N LEU A 37 4.99 14.28 19.15
CA LEU A 37 3.97 14.81 18.24
C LEU A 37 4.49 15.05 16.82
N GLU A 38 5.75 15.46 16.68
CA GLU A 38 6.42 15.56 15.38
C GLU A 38 6.46 14.20 14.68
N THR A 39 6.87 13.16 15.42
CA THR A 39 6.91 11.78 14.92
C THR A 39 5.51 11.30 14.51
N LEU A 40 4.48 11.54 15.33
CA LEU A 40 3.11 11.18 15.01
C LEU A 40 2.56 11.94 13.79
N ALA A 41 2.92 13.21 13.63
CA ALA A 41 2.53 14.01 12.48
C ALA A 41 3.19 13.51 11.18
N GLU A 42 4.46 13.11 11.26
CA GLU A 42 5.18 12.46 10.15
C GLU A 42 4.54 11.13 9.75
N GLN A 43 4.27 10.24 10.73
CA GLN A 43 3.57 8.99 10.44
C GLN A 43 2.19 9.23 9.81
N ALA A 44 1.44 10.20 10.32
CA ALA A 44 0.11 10.53 9.78
C ALA A 44 0.20 11.05 8.35
N PHE A 45 1.22 11.86 8.06
CA PHE A 45 1.48 12.36 6.71
C PHE A 45 1.80 11.21 5.75
N GLU A 46 2.78 10.35 6.09
CA GLU A 46 3.18 9.20 5.26
C GLU A 46 2.04 8.21 5.02
N LEU A 47 1.22 7.98 6.05
CA LEU A 47 0.06 7.11 5.98
C LEU A 47 -1.02 7.68 5.05
N SER A 48 -1.14 9.01 4.99
CA SER A 48 -2.07 9.72 4.10
C SER A 48 -1.54 9.90 2.67
N SER A 49 -0.22 9.76 2.47
CA SER A 49 0.40 9.90 1.15
C SER A 49 -0.14 8.83 0.20
N PRO A 50 -0.24 9.14 -1.12
CA PRO A 50 -0.60 8.14 -2.12
C PRO A 50 0.27 6.89 -2.06
N ILE A 51 -0.26 5.78 -2.57
CA ILE A 51 0.47 4.53 -2.74
C ILE A 51 1.01 4.50 -4.17
N ASP A 52 2.33 4.37 -4.32
CA ASP A 52 2.97 4.25 -5.62
C ASP A 52 2.84 2.81 -6.15
N ASP A 53 2.24 2.68 -7.34
CA ASP A 53 2.09 1.44 -8.09
C ASP A 53 3.06 1.43 -9.27
N TRP A 54 4.27 0.98 -8.94
CA TRP A 54 5.35 0.78 -9.89
C TRP A 54 5.10 -0.41 -10.81
N GLU A 55 4.37 -1.43 -10.36
CA GLU A 55 4.12 -2.64 -11.13
C GLU A 55 3.22 -2.36 -12.34
N GLU A 56 2.12 -1.62 -12.12
CA GLU A 56 1.24 -1.23 -13.21
C GLU A 56 1.94 -0.28 -14.18
N ALA A 57 2.68 0.71 -13.67
CA ALA A 57 3.45 1.64 -14.51
C ALA A 57 4.48 0.90 -15.38
N ALA A 58 5.23 -0.03 -14.79
CA ALA A 58 6.19 -0.86 -15.49
C ALA A 58 5.51 -1.70 -16.59
N ARG A 59 4.39 -2.35 -16.26
CA ARG A 59 3.64 -3.21 -17.18
C ARG A 59 3.14 -2.45 -18.40
N GLU A 60 2.61 -1.25 -18.22
CA GLU A 60 2.15 -0.42 -19.33
C GLU A 60 3.29 0.11 -20.20
N ALA A 61 4.46 0.37 -19.60
CA ALA A 61 5.68 0.68 -20.32
C ALA A 61 6.30 -0.54 -21.05
N GLY A 62 5.70 -1.73 -20.91
CA GLY A 62 6.12 -2.97 -21.57
C GLY A 62 7.16 -3.77 -20.80
N TYR A 63 7.40 -3.44 -19.53
CA TYR A 63 8.23 -4.24 -18.63
C TYR A 63 7.42 -5.40 -18.05
N SER A 64 8.12 -6.51 -17.80
CA SER A 64 7.54 -7.70 -17.18
C SER A 64 8.57 -8.37 -16.28
N GLU A 65 8.09 -8.99 -15.20
CA GLU A 65 8.93 -9.76 -14.29
C GLU A 65 9.51 -11.00 -15.00
N HIS A 66 10.81 -11.23 -14.82
CA HIS A 66 11.53 -12.39 -15.33
C HIS A 66 12.44 -12.95 -14.23
N VAL A 67 12.96 -14.16 -14.43
CA VAL A 67 13.89 -14.82 -13.49
C VAL A 67 15.14 -13.96 -13.21
N ASP A 68 15.53 -13.14 -14.19
CA ASP A 68 16.68 -12.23 -14.13
C ASP A 68 16.25 -10.76 -13.90
N GLY A 69 15.13 -10.54 -13.21
CA GLY A 69 14.58 -9.21 -12.92
C GLY A 69 13.60 -8.70 -13.97
N PHE A 70 13.27 -7.40 -13.91
CA PHE A 70 12.33 -6.77 -14.83
C PHE A 70 12.99 -6.46 -16.18
N ILE A 71 12.36 -6.91 -17.27
CA ILE A 71 12.84 -6.72 -18.66
C ILE A 71 11.73 -6.19 -19.58
N ASN A 72 12.10 -5.43 -20.61
CA ASN A 72 11.18 -4.90 -21.62
C ASN A 72 11.37 -5.63 -22.96
N GLY A 73 10.43 -6.52 -23.31
CA GLY A 73 10.46 -7.24 -24.58
C GLY A 73 11.78 -8.00 -24.86
N GLY A 74 12.39 -8.58 -23.82
CA GLY A 74 13.68 -9.28 -23.91
C GLY A 74 14.92 -8.38 -23.80
N LYS A 75 14.74 -7.07 -23.61
CA LYS A 75 15.83 -6.13 -23.35
C LYS A 75 15.96 -5.86 -21.85
N PRO A 76 17.17 -5.87 -21.29
CA PRO A 76 17.41 -5.46 -19.91
C PRO A 76 17.12 -3.97 -19.74
N CYS A 77 16.97 -3.51 -18.50
CA CYS A 77 16.85 -2.09 -18.22
C CYS A 77 18.07 -1.31 -18.67
N TRP A 78 17.85 -0.05 -19.04
CA TRP A 78 18.90 0.90 -19.38
C TRP A 78 18.72 2.13 -18.51
N LYS A 79 19.78 2.62 -17.88
CA LYS A 79 19.79 4.00 -17.38
C LYS A 79 20.31 4.90 -18.48
N SER A 80 19.63 6.02 -18.71
CA SER A 80 19.97 6.98 -19.77
C SER A 80 21.42 7.51 -19.68
N ASP A 81 22.01 7.46 -18.49
CA ASP A 81 23.38 7.87 -18.19
C ASP A 81 24.44 6.75 -18.31
N LYS A 82 24.04 5.49 -18.52
CA LYS A 82 24.95 4.34 -18.61
C LYS A 82 24.99 3.70 -19.99
N LEU A 83 26.22 3.42 -20.45
CA LEU A 83 26.48 2.66 -21.69
C LEU A 83 26.26 1.15 -21.56
N THR A 84 25.97 0.64 -20.35
CA THR A 84 25.77 -0.78 -20.08
C THR A 84 24.40 -1.03 -19.48
N PRO A 85 23.76 -2.17 -19.80
CA PRO A 85 22.53 -2.60 -19.14
C PRO A 85 22.63 -2.58 -17.62
N VAL A 86 21.53 -2.23 -16.96
CA VAL A 86 21.39 -2.27 -15.50
C VAL A 86 20.44 -3.39 -15.12
N TYR A 87 20.77 -4.09 -14.05
CA TYR A 87 19.87 -5.09 -13.47
C TYR A 87 18.80 -4.38 -12.64
N CYS A 88 17.53 -4.59 -12.98
CA CYS A 88 16.38 -4.10 -12.22
C CYS A 88 15.76 -5.26 -11.46
N ALA A 89 15.92 -5.26 -10.13
CA ALA A 89 15.35 -6.32 -9.31
C ALA A 89 13.83 -6.17 -9.17
N THR A 90 13.36 -4.92 -9.15
CA THR A 90 11.96 -4.56 -8.90
C THR A 90 11.36 -3.73 -10.05
N ALA A 91 10.03 -3.62 -10.06
CA ALA A 91 9.32 -2.72 -10.96
C ALA A 91 9.76 -1.26 -10.74
N GLN A 92 9.96 -0.85 -9.48
CA GLN A 92 10.47 0.48 -9.14
C GLN A 92 11.84 0.73 -9.77
N ASP A 93 12.79 -0.21 -9.64
CA ASP A 93 14.11 -0.07 -10.27
C ASP A 93 14.01 0.12 -11.79
N ALA A 94 13.09 -0.62 -12.43
CA ALA A 94 12.85 -0.54 -13.87
C ALA A 94 12.25 0.80 -14.26
N CYS A 95 11.29 1.30 -13.49
CA CYS A 95 10.67 2.59 -13.73
C CYS A 95 11.66 3.75 -13.53
N GLU A 96 12.35 3.80 -12.39
CA GLU A 96 13.33 4.84 -12.08
C GLU A 96 14.49 4.85 -13.09
N ALA A 97 14.95 3.68 -13.54
CA ALA A 97 16.02 3.61 -14.54
C ALA A 97 15.63 4.24 -15.87
N ASN A 98 14.34 4.29 -16.19
CA ASN A 98 13.81 4.71 -17.48
C ASN A 98 12.94 5.96 -17.39
N ASP A 99 13.03 6.71 -16.29
CA ASP A 99 12.26 7.94 -16.05
C ASP A 99 10.74 7.72 -16.22
N ILE A 100 10.24 6.58 -15.73
CA ILE A 100 8.81 6.25 -15.69
C ILE A 100 8.29 6.59 -14.29
N GLU A 101 7.29 7.46 -14.22
CA GLU A 101 6.62 7.80 -12.96
C GLU A 101 5.65 6.68 -12.52
N PRO A 102 5.45 6.48 -11.21
CA PRO A 102 4.51 5.49 -10.72
C PRO A 102 3.08 5.95 -10.99
N TYR A 103 2.16 4.99 -11.10
CA TYR A 103 0.76 5.30 -10.85
C TYR A 103 0.53 5.55 -9.37
N GLN A 104 -0.35 6.47 -9.03
CA GLN A 104 -0.61 6.83 -7.65
C GLN A 104 -2.05 6.52 -7.28
N TRP A 105 -2.21 5.69 -6.25
CA TRP A 105 -3.51 5.38 -5.67
C TRP A 105 -3.74 6.27 -4.45
N GLU A 106 -4.78 7.10 -4.52
CA GLU A 106 -5.16 7.98 -3.43
C GLU A 106 -5.65 7.17 -2.21
N VAL A 107 -5.22 7.57 -1.02
CA VAL A 107 -5.76 7.07 0.24
C VAL A 107 -6.96 7.93 0.63
N TYR A 108 -8.11 7.30 0.86
CA TYR A 108 -9.34 8.02 1.23
C TYR A 108 -9.73 7.83 2.70
N GLU A 109 -9.45 6.66 3.28
CA GLU A 109 -9.89 6.34 4.63
C GLU A 109 -8.82 5.64 5.45
N HIS A 110 -8.86 5.81 6.77
CA HIS A 110 -7.95 5.20 7.72
C HIS A 110 -8.73 4.43 8.77
N TRP A 111 -8.38 3.17 8.98
CA TRP A 111 -9.11 2.26 9.86
C TRP A 111 -8.17 1.55 10.82
N ILE A 112 -8.50 1.58 12.11
CA ILE A 112 -7.85 0.72 13.09
C ILE A 112 -8.26 -0.73 12.78
N VAL A 113 -7.27 -1.59 12.63
CA VAL A 113 -7.44 -3.02 12.37
C VAL A 113 -6.63 -3.85 13.35
N SER A 114 -6.92 -5.14 13.43
CA SER A 114 -6.09 -6.07 14.19
C SER A 114 -4.72 -6.29 13.52
N ASP A 115 -3.71 -6.66 14.31
CA ASP A 115 -2.38 -7.02 13.79
C ASP A 115 -2.44 -8.19 12.81
N TRP A 116 -3.36 -9.14 13.06
CA TRP A 116 -3.56 -10.28 12.19
C TRP A 116 -4.06 -9.85 10.81
N LEU A 117 -5.05 -8.94 10.76
CA LEU A 117 -5.56 -8.44 9.49
C LEU A 117 -4.53 -7.55 8.80
N ALA A 118 -3.77 -6.74 9.56
CA ALA A 118 -2.67 -5.95 9.02
C ALA A 118 -1.65 -6.80 8.25
N ASP A 119 -1.21 -7.93 8.81
CA ASP A 119 -0.27 -8.82 8.12
C ASP A 119 -0.85 -9.36 6.80
N LYS A 120 -2.17 -9.61 6.74
CA LYS A 120 -2.84 -10.05 5.51
C LYS A 120 -2.98 -8.93 4.49
N LEU A 121 -3.29 -7.72 4.94
CA LEU A 121 -3.39 -6.53 4.09
C LEU A 121 -2.03 -6.21 3.46
N ILE A 122 -0.96 -6.18 4.26
CA ILE A 122 0.43 -5.96 3.78
C ILE A 122 0.81 -7.01 2.73
N ALA A 123 0.49 -8.29 2.99
CA ALA A 123 0.76 -9.37 2.04
C ALA A 123 -0.03 -9.26 0.71
N LYS A 124 -1.04 -8.39 0.65
CA LYS A 124 -1.83 -8.10 -0.55
C LYS A 124 -1.49 -6.75 -1.19
N GLY A 125 -0.47 -6.05 -0.68
CA GLY A 125 0.02 -4.76 -1.21
C GLY A 125 -0.65 -3.52 -0.60
N GLU A 126 -1.46 -3.68 0.45
CA GLU A 126 -2.12 -2.54 1.10
C GLU A 126 -1.15 -1.80 2.03
N LYS A 127 -1.31 -0.47 2.13
CA LYS A 127 -0.52 0.37 3.04
C LYS A 127 -1.08 0.27 4.46
N VAL A 128 -0.23 -0.16 5.41
CA VAL A 128 -0.59 -0.28 6.83
C VAL A 128 0.58 0.20 7.69
N ASP A 129 0.29 1.04 8.69
CA ASP A 129 1.22 1.35 9.78
C ASP A 129 0.85 0.53 11.02
N LYS A 130 1.77 -0.32 11.49
CA LYS A 130 1.55 -1.21 12.65
C LYS A 130 1.92 -0.58 14.00
N ASP A 131 2.41 0.65 14.00
CA ASP A 131 2.80 1.37 15.22
C ASP A 131 2.46 2.86 15.13
N PHE A 132 1.28 3.18 14.57
CA PHE A 132 0.76 4.54 14.52
C PHE A 132 0.25 4.94 15.91
N GLY A 133 1.11 5.57 16.72
CA GLY A 133 0.78 5.94 18.09
C GLY A 133 0.34 4.75 18.96
N GLY A 134 0.95 3.58 18.74
CA GLY A 134 0.60 2.33 19.40
C GLY A 134 -0.67 1.64 18.86
N MET A 135 -1.16 2.05 17.69
CA MET A 135 -2.28 1.43 16.99
C MET A 135 -1.83 0.88 15.63
N THR A 136 -2.57 -0.11 15.14
CA THR A 136 -2.40 -0.66 13.80
C THR A 136 -3.46 -0.07 12.88
N VAL A 137 -3.04 0.73 11.90
CA VAL A 137 -3.91 1.53 11.03
C VAL A 137 -3.69 1.18 9.56
N TRP A 138 -4.76 0.76 8.90
CA TRP A 138 -4.80 0.53 7.46
C TRP A 138 -5.26 1.78 6.71
N ALA A 139 -4.50 2.14 5.67
CA ALA A 139 -4.83 3.19 4.71
C ALA A 139 -5.57 2.59 3.51
N ARG A 140 -6.89 2.80 3.47
CA ARG A 140 -7.82 2.27 2.47
C ARG A 140 -7.94 3.23 1.28
N THR A 141 -7.79 2.69 0.07
CA THR A 141 -7.82 3.43 -1.21
C THR A 141 -9.20 3.55 -1.85
N THR A 142 -10.25 3.32 -1.08
CA THR A 142 -11.63 3.39 -1.56
C THR A 142 -12.55 4.06 -0.55
N THR A 143 -13.67 4.64 -1.00
CA THR A 143 -14.58 5.41 -0.13
C THR A 143 -16.04 5.32 -0.56
N GLY A 144 -16.94 5.44 0.42
CA GLY A 144 -18.39 5.49 0.20
C GLY A 144 -19.07 4.13 0.09
N GLN A 145 -18.34 3.06 -0.25
CA GLN A 145 -18.83 1.69 -0.15
C GLN A 145 -18.41 1.02 1.17
N ALA A 146 -19.18 0.01 1.59
CA ALA A 146 -18.90 -0.74 2.81
C ALA A 146 -17.62 -1.58 2.67
N ILE A 147 -16.81 -1.66 3.73
CA ILE A 147 -15.50 -2.35 3.74
C ILE A 147 -15.60 -3.82 3.34
N TYR A 148 -16.71 -4.51 3.65
CA TYR A 148 -16.88 -5.91 3.25
C TYR A 148 -17.02 -6.10 1.73
N MET A 149 -17.22 -5.03 0.97
CA MET A 149 -17.24 -5.05 -0.50
C MET A 149 -15.86 -4.81 -1.11
N ASP A 150 -14.84 -4.56 -0.29
CA ASP A 150 -13.49 -4.34 -0.80
C ASP A 150 -12.92 -5.65 -1.32
N ASN A 151 -12.37 -5.59 -2.53
CA ASN A 151 -11.75 -6.73 -3.20
C ASN A 151 -10.68 -7.39 -2.30
N VAL A 152 -9.88 -6.61 -1.58
CA VAL A 152 -8.87 -7.14 -0.67
C VAL A 152 -9.47 -7.99 0.46
N MET A 153 -10.64 -7.60 1.00
CA MET A 153 -11.33 -8.37 2.03
C MET A 153 -11.89 -9.68 1.48
N GLU A 154 -12.41 -9.66 0.25
CA GLU A 154 -12.84 -10.87 -0.46
C GLU A 154 -11.67 -11.84 -0.69
N ARG A 155 -10.52 -11.33 -1.16
CA ARG A 155 -9.29 -12.11 -1.37
C ARG A 155 -8.79 -12.75 -0.07
N ILE A 156 -8.73 -11.99 1.02
CA ILE A 156 -8.29 -12.50 2.34
C ILE A 156 -9.27 -13.57 2.84
N THR A 157 -10.58 -13.36 2.66
CA THR A 157 -11.61 -14.33 3.03
C THR A 157 -11.54 -15.60 2.19
N ALA A 158 -11.23 -15.50 0.89
CA ALA A 158 -11.05 -16.64 0.00
C ALA A 158 -9.85 -17.49 0.43
N ASP A 159 -8.70 -16.86 0.72
CA ASP A 159 -7.50 -17.54 1.21
C ASP A 159 -7.77 -18.30 2.52
N LEU A 160 -8.46 -17.66 3.48
CA LEU A 160 -8.86 -18.28 4.76
C LEU A 160 -9.74 -19.51 4.57
N ASN A 161 -10.63 -19.46 3.59
CA ASN A 161 -11.55 -20.54 3.30
C ASN A 161 -10.93 -21.63 2.39
N GLY A 162 -9.67 -21.49 1.99
CA GLY A 162 -8.99 -22.40 1.08
C GLY A 162 -9.60 -22.40 -0.33
N LYS A 163 -10.23 -21.30 -0.75
CA LYS A 163 -10.77 -21.13 -2.10
C LYS A 163 -9.76 -20.35 -2.95
N PRO A 164 -9.50 -20.74 -4.20
CA PRO A 164 -8.74 -19.88 -5.10
C PRO A 164 -9.49 -18.56 -5.27
N ALA A 165 -8.80 -17.43 -5.09
CA ALA A 165 -9.34 -16.11 -5.37
C ALA A 165 -9.81 -16.07 -6.84
N SER A 166 -11.07 -15.67 -7.04
CA SER A 166 -11.71 -15.58 -8.37
C SER A 166 -11.35 -14.31 -9.09
#